data_AF-A4UXD0-F1
#
_entry.id   AF-A4UXD0-F1
#
_cell.length_a   1.000
_cell.length_b   1.000
_cell.length_c   1.000
_cell.angle_alpha   90.00
_cell.angle_beta   90.00
_cell.angle_gamma   90.00
#
_symmetry.space_group_name_H-M   'P 1'
#
loop_
_entity.id
_entity.type
_entity.pdbx_description
1 polymer ?
#
loop_
_entity_poly.entity_id
_entity_poly.type
_entity_poly.pdbx_seq_one_letter_code
_entity_poly.pdbx_strand_id
1 'polypeptide(L)'
;ENMMVPKLENAGPPMKLCLHKRDFVPGKWIIDNIIDAMEKSYKTLFVLSEHFVRSEWCKYELEFSHFRLFDENNDTAILILLEPIEKETIPKRFCKL
;
A
#
# COMPACT_ATOMS: atom_id res chain seq x y z
N GLU A 1 7.33 -1.32 -10.53
CA GLU A 1 7.90 0.03 -10.25
C GLU A 1 8.32 0.76 -11.53
N ASN A 2 9.13 0.14 -12.40
CA ASN A 2 9.72 0.75 -13.61
C ASN A 2 8.75 1.42 -14.60
N MET A 3 7.47 1.05 -14.62
CA MET A 3 6.46 1.71 -15.47
C MET A 3 5.56 2.70 -14.74
N MET A 4 5.20 2.45 -13.49
CA MET A 4 4.20 3.24 -12.76
C MET A 4 4.79 4.53 -12.20
N VAL A 5 5.96 4.43 -11.56
CA VAL A 5 6.68 5.57 -10.98
C VAL A 5 6.90 6.70 -12.00
N PRO A 6 7.54 6.45 -13.16
CA PRO A 6 7.77 7.51 -14.13
C PRO A 6 6.48 8.06 -14.75
N LYS A 7 5.40 7.26 -14.85
CA LYS A 7 4.12 7.75 -15.38
C LYS A 7 3.41 8.70 -14.43
N LEU A 8 3.50 8.48 -13.12
CA LEU A 8 2.85 9.32 -12.11
C LEU A 8 3.70 10.54 -11.74
N GLU A 9 5.01 10.37 -11.58
CA GLU A 9 5.92 11.48 -11.26
C GLU A 9 6.10 12.45 -12.43
N ASN A 10 5.93 12.01 -13.69
CA ASN A 10 5.97 12.88 -14.88
C ASN A 10 4.58 13.19 -15.46
N ALA A 11 3.50 12.90 -14.74
CA ALA A 11 2.14 13.28 -15.16
C ALA A 11 1.96 14.81 -15.19
N GLY A 12 0.88 15.27 -15.82
CA GLY A 12 0.45 16.66 -15.77
C GLY A 12 -0.88 16.79 -15.00
N PRO A 13 -0.89 17.21 -13.72
CA PRO A 13 0.24 17.61 -12.87
C PRO A 13 1.04 16.42 -12.29
N PRO A 14 2.32 16.61 -11.92
CA PRO A 14 3.16 15.54 -11.39
C PRO A 14 2.72 15.16 -9.97
N MET A 15 2.72 13.86 -9.67
CA MET A 15 2.41 13.36 -8.34
C MET A 15 3.68 13.09 -7.54
N LYS A 16 3.71 13.51 -6.28
CA LYS A 16 4.78 13.13 -5.34
C LYS A 16 4.48 11.75 -4.75
N LEU A 17 5.40 10.80 -4.94
CA LEU A 17 5.27 9.43 -4.43
C LEU A 17 6.17 9.20 -3.22
N CYS A 18 5.71 8.37 -2.29
CA CYS A 18 6.53 7.75 -1.25
C CYS A 18 6.60 6.25 -1.52
N LEU A 19 7.76 5.76 -1.92
CA LEU A 19 7.98 4.36 -2.31
C LEU A 19 8.72 3.60 -1.22
N HIS A 20 8.19 2.44 -0.84
CA HIS A 20 8.71 1.64 0.26
C HIS A 20 10.20 1.23 0.10
N LYS A 21 10.68 1.02 -1.14
CA LYS A 21 12.08 0.63 -1.40
C LYS A 21 13.04 1.81 -1.54
N ARG A 22 12.51 3.02 -1.77
CA ARG A 22 13.32 4.21 -2.12
C ARG A 22 13.36 5.22 -0.98
N ASP A 23 12.21 5.45 -0.35
CA ASP A 23 11.98 6.60 0.51
C ASP A 23 11.88 6.22 2.00
N PHE A 24 11.84 4.92 2.31
CA PHE A 24 11.88 4.45 3.70
C PHE A 24 13.26 4.66 4.31
N VAL A 25 13.29 5.11 5.56
CA VAL A 25 14.51 5.44 6.29
C VAL A 25 15.19 4.15 6.75
N PRO A 26 16.43 3.87 6.30
CA PRO A 26 17.18 2.71 6.77
C PRO A 26 17.44 2.78 8.28
N GLY A 27 17.31 1.65 8.98
CA GLY A 27 17.50 1.57 10.43
C GLY A 27 16.29 2.00 11.27
N LYS A 28 15.26 2.61 10.67
CA LYS A 28 13.95 2.80 11.31
C LYS A 28 13.12 1.51 11.15
N TRP A 29 12.30 1.18 12.15
CA TRP A 29 11.43 0.01 12.08
C TRP A 29 10.53 0.09 10.84
N ILE A 30 10.33 -1.07 10.19
CA ILE A 30 9.55 -1.13 8.97
C ILE A 30 8.11 -0.60 9.21
N ILE A 31 7.51 -0.95 10.35
CA ILE A 31 6.18 -0.50 10.74
C ILE A 31 6.11 1.03 10.84
N ASP A 32 7.08 1.65 11.52
CA ASP A 32 7.08 3.10 11.68
C ASP A 32 7.30 3.82 10.35
N ASN A 33 8.10 3.26 9.43
CA ASN A 33 8.24 3.80 8.08
C ASN A 33 6.91 3.78 7.31
N ILE A 34 6.13 2.70 7.48
CA ILE A 34 4.82 2.55 6.85
C ILE A 34 3.85 3.58 7.40
N ILE A 35 3.72 3.66 8.72
CA ILE A 35 2.82 4.62 9.39
C ILE A 35 3.13 6.05 8.95
N ASP A 36 4.40 6.45 9.02
CA ASP A 36 4.85 7.76 8.58
C ASP A 36 4.50 8.05 7.12
N ALA A 37 4.72 7.07 6.22
CA ALA A 37 4.46 7.23 4.80
C ALA A 37 2.96 7.40 4.54
N MET A 38 2.13 6.64 5.25
CA MET A 38 0.69 6.70 5.13
C MET A 38 0.11 8.01 5.67
N GLU A 39 0.55 8.46 6.85
CA GLU A 39 0.10 9.73 7.45
C GLU A 39 0.50 10.96 6.62
N LYS A 40 1.64 10.88 5.93
CA LYS A 40 2.15 11.98 5.08
C LYS A 40 1.61 11.93 3.63
N SER A 41 0.77 10.94 3.30
CA SER A 41 0.25 10.74 1.95
C SER A 41 -1.26 11.00 1.88
N TYR A 42 -1.72 11.64 0.81
CA TYR A 42 -3.15 11.86 0.57
C TYR A 42 -3.92 10.56 0.28
N LYS A 43 -3.28 9.66 -0.45
CA LYS A 43 -3.78 8.32 -0.77
C LYS A 43 -2.64 7.33 -0.63
N THR A 44 -2.95 6.10 -0.19
CA THR A 44 -2.04 4.96 -0.11
C THR A 44 -2.42 3.96 -1.19
N LEU A 45 -1.48 3.66 -2.08
CA LEU A 45 -1.68 2.73 -3.18
C LEU A 45 -1.13 1.35 -2.82
N PHE A 46 -2.00 0.34 -2.79
CA PHE A 46 -1.63 -1.05 -2.62
C PHE A 46 -1.60 -1.75 -3.98
N VAL A 47 -0.44 -2.26 -4.37
CA VAL A 47 -0.29 -3.06 -5.60
C VAL A 47 -0.30 -4.54 -5.20
N LEU A 48 -1.44 -5.18 -5.41
CA LEU A 48 -1.67 -6.58 -5.07
C LEU A 48 -1.13 -7.49 -6.16
N SER A 49 -0.30 -8.45 -5.78
CA SER A 49 0.18 -9.57 -6.59
C SER A 49 0.09 -10.86 -5.76
N GLU A 50 0.12 -12.04 -6.38
CA GLU A 50 0.13 -13.32 -5.66
C GLU A 50 1.32 -13.35 -4.68
N HIS A 51 2.47 -12.88 -5.13
CA HIS A 51 3.65 -12.77 -4.28
C HIS A 51 3.41 -11.85 -3.08
N PHE A 52 2.81 -10.68 -3.31
CA PHE A 52 2.54 -9.70 -2.26
C PHE A 52 1.53 -10.24 -1.23
N VAL A 53 0.43 -10.82 -1.68
CA VAL A 53 -0.64 -11.37 -0.84
C VAL A 53 -0.17 -12.57 -0.02
N ARG A 54 0.81 -13.34 -0.53
CA ARG A 54 1.44 -14.44 0.22
C ARG A 54 2.63 -14.01 1.09
N SER A 55 3.15 -12.79 0.89
CA SER A 55 4.33 -12.28 1.60
C SER A 55 4.00 -11.75 3.01
N GLU A 56 5.04 -11.33 3.72
CA GLU A 56 4.97 -10.70 5.05
C GLU A 56 4.00 -9.51 5.11
N TRP A 57 3.67 -8.88 3.98
CA TRP A 57 2.73 -7.76 3.95
C TRP A 57 1.30 -8.12 4.35
N CYS A 58 0.82 -9.30 3.96
CA CYS A 58 -0.47 -9.81 4.39
C CYS A 58 -0.52 -10.03 5.91
N LYS A 59 0.61 -10.42 6.51
CA LYS A 59 0.75 -10.51 7.97
C LYS A 59 0.76 -9.13 8.63
N TYR A 60 1.44 -8.15 8.05
CA TYR A 60 1.46 -6.78 8.56
C TYR A 60 0.09 -6.10 8.47
N GLU A 61 -0.68 -6.37 7.42
CA GLU A 61 -2.04 -5.87 7.28
C GLU A 61 -3.00 -6.45 8.35
N LEU A 62 -2.88 -7.74 8.66
CA LEU A 62 -3.62 -8.38 9.76
C LEU A 62 -3.34 -7.68 11.11
N GLU A 63 -2.07 -7.40 11.41
CA GLU A 63 -1.63 -6.71 12.63
C GLU A 63 -2.04 -5.22 12.65
N PHE A 64 -1.99 -4.53 11.50
CA PHE A 64 -2.22 -3.08 11.41
C PHE A 64 -3.70 -2.68 11.31
N SER A 65 -4.56 -3.65 11.01
CA SER A 65 -6.00 -3.49 10.81
C SER A 65 -6.79 -2.92 12.02
N HIS A 66 -6.11 -2.70 13.15
CA HIS A 66 -6.64 -2.04 14.34
C HIS A 66 -6.42 -0.51 14.40
N PHE A 67 -5.46 0.08 13.65
CA PHE A 67 -4.96 1.40 14.05
C PHE A 67 -5.40 2.62 13.21
N ARG A 68 -5.81 2.50 11.93
CA ARG A 68 -6.16 3.70 11.12
C ARG A 68 -6.79 3.52 9.74
N LEU A 69 -6.51 2.42 9.03
CA LEU A 69 -6.91 2.28 7.62
C LEU A 69 -8.39 1.94 7.41
N PHE A 70 -8.98 1.22 8.36
CA PHE A 70 -10.31 0.65 8.27
C PHE A 70 -11.27 1.24 9.31
N ASP A 71 -10.90 2.37 9.91
CA ASP A 71 -11.90 3.19 10.59
C ASP A 71 -12.84 3.71 9.50
N GLU A 72 -14.14 3.47 9.66
CA GLU A 72 -15.14 3.18 8.61
C GLU A 72 -15.44 4.29 7.57
N ASN A 73 -14.59 5.31 7.42
CA ASN A 73 -14.84 6.45 6.54
C ASN A 73 -13.60 7.01 5.81
N ASN A 74 -12.45 6.34 5.84
CA ASN A 74 -11.24 6.90 5.25
C ASN A 74 -10.98 6.35 3.83
N ASP A 75 -11.46 7.06 2.81
CA ASP A 75 -11.26 6.82 1.37
C ASP A 75 -9.78 6.92 0.93
N THR A 76 -8.82 6.73 1.82
CA THR A 76 -7.39 6.97 1.53
C THR A 76 -6.70 5.79 0.86
N ALA A 77 -7.27 4.59 0.88
CA ALA A 77 -6.68 3.40 0.26
C ALA A 77 -7.15 3.21 -1.19
N ILE A 78 -6.21 2.96 -2.10
CA ILE A 78 -6.49 2.56 -3.48
C ILE A 78 -5.86 1.18 -3.71
N LEU A 79 -6.65 0.22 -4.15
CA LEU A 79 -6.19 -1.13 -4.48
C LEU A 79 -6.01 -1.27 -5.99
N ILE A 80 -4.83 -1.70 -6.42
CA ILE A 80 -4.53 -2.09 -7.80
C ILE A 80 -4.16 -3.56 -7.81
N LEU A 81 -4.88 -4.33 -8.61
CA LEU A 81 -4.54 -5.72 -8.88
C LEU A 81 -3.54 -5.77 -10.05
N LEU A 82 -2.32 -6.24 -9.77
CA LEU A 82 -1.26 -6.37 -10.78
C LEU A 82 -1.49 -7.57 -11.69
N GLU A 83 -2.03 -8.65 -11.14
CA GLU A 83 -2.33 -9.91 -11.82
C GLU A 83 -3.58 -10.54 -11.21
N PRO A 84 -4.34 -11.39 -11.92
CA PRO A 84 -5.45 -12.12 -11.32
C PRO A 84 -4.97 -12.93 -10.11
N ILE A 85 -5.62 -12.73 -8.96
CA ILE A 85 -5.34 -13.43 -7.70
C ILE A 85 -6.62 -14.17 -7.29
N GLU A 86 -6.47 -15.38 -6.73
CA GLU A 86 -7.59 -16.13 -6.17
C GLU A 86 -8.21 -15.34 -5.00
N LYS A 87 -9.52 -15.08 -5.06
CA LYS A 87 -10.21 -14.21 -4.08
C LYS A 87 -10.07 -14.71 -2.65
N GLU A 88 -9.93 -16.02 -2.49
CA GLU A 88 -9.78 -16.72 -1.22
C GLU A 88 -8.43 -16.43 -0.55
N THR A 89 -7.42 -16.05 -1.34
CA THR A 89 -6.08 -15.70 -0.84
C THR A 89 -6.01 -14.24 -0.40
N ILE A 90 -6.86 -13.38 -0.96
CA ILE A 90 -6.93 -11.97 -0.60
C ILE A 90 -7.56 -11.84 0.80
N PRO A 91 -6.89 -11.17 1.76
CA PRO A 91 -7.47 -10.87 3.06
C PRO A 91 -8.88 -10.28 2.94
N LYS A 92 -9.83 -10.84 3.70
CA LYS A 92 -11.24 -10.44 3.66
C LYS A 92 -11.48 -8.95 3.88
N ARG A 93 -10.52 -8.24 4.49
CA ARG A 93 -10.57 -6.78 4.71
C ARG A 93 -10.34 -5.98 3.42
N PHE A 94 -9.47 -6.44 2.53
CA PHE A 94 -9.34 -5.86 1.18
C PHE A 94 -10.55 -6.15 0.29
N CYS A 95 -11.29 -7.23 0.55
CA CYS A 95 -12.50 -7.59 -0.19
C CYS A 95 -13.75 -6.76 0.19
N LYS A 96 -13.65 -5.89 1.20
CA LYS A 96 -14.74 -4.99 1.65
C LYS A 96 -14.67 -3.58 1.06
N LEU A 97 -13.66 -3.29 0.23
CA LEU A 97 -13.52 -2.07 -0.57
C LEU A 97 -14.15 -2.27 -1.95
#